data_AF-A0A7R9T379-F1
#
_entry.id   AF-A0A7R9T379-F1
#
_cell.length_a   1.000
_cell.length_b   1.000
_cell.length_c   1.000
_cell.angle_alpha   90.00
_cell.angle_beta   90.00
_cell.angle_gamma   90.00
#
_symmetry.space_group_name_H-M   'P 1'
#
loop_
_entity.id
_entity.type
_entity.pdbx_description
1 polymer ?
#
loop_
_entity_poly.entity_id
_entity_poly.type
_entity_poly.pdbx_seq_one_letter_code
_entity_poly.pdbx_strand_id
1 'polypeptide(L)'
;AKALDRDARARNRETNASRARSTPRSIASTVATRESDGIVTMRADASIAASRRFFVVAFALAFALAGVARARAYGYDPCASSGERGIEIAGAVTIGLAFWPGGALERWDGYHPCAQRAQLAALGVGTTSFVMNSAELTALRGTRADEDGLYATNASATMMSVVAYTATRVSAPRAVRLEAAEPTNANGRSGRVNALTLLVTLDGGDVKYLRWHDGGCGACGGVGDARCLSVGDGDVACSASLAGCDGTCSGSACDVDLATADALRCQLTVTVATSGTDKNDEVFVLGSQLERLSMYASSGAYASASAQSTAAVTGVTGFLG
;
A
#
# COMPACT_ATOMS: atom_id res chain seq x y z
N ALA A 1 41.82 33.45 -5.34
CA ALA A 1 40.98 33.65 -4.13
C ALA A 1 40.54 32.28 -3.62
N LYS A 2 40.96 31.72 -2.48
CA LYS A 2 41.76 32.19 -1.32
C LYS A 2 41.10 33.09 -0.24
N ALA A 3 39.77 33.16 -0.17
CA ALA A 3 39.08 33.95 0.88
C ALA A 3 37.75 33.39 1.43
N LEU A 4 37.38 32.13 1.16
CA LEU A 4 36.12 31.54 1.66
C LEU A 4 36.28 30.17 2.37
N ASP A 5 37.49 29.61 2.45
CA ASP A 5 37.78 28.30 3.06
C ASP A 5 38.19 28.40 4.56
N ARG A 6 37.59 29.33 5.31
CA ARG A 6 37.88 29.53 6.75
C ARG A 6 36.68 29.43 7.68
N ASP A 7 35.44 29.52 7.17
CA ASP A 7 34.22 29.52 8.00
C ASP A 7 33.62 28.13 8.29
N ALA A 8 34.18 27.08 7.71
CA ALA A 8 33.72 25.70 7.89
C ALA A 8 34.38 24.96 9.08
N ARG A 9 35.46 25.49 9.67
CA ARG A 9 36.23 24.81 10.74
C ARG A 9 35.93 25.29 12.17
N ALA A 10 35.06 26.29 12.33
CA ALA A 10 34.76 26.89 13.65
C ALA A 10 33.51 26.31 14.36
N ARG A 11 32.59 25.63 13.65
CA ARG A 11 31.29 25.21 14.20
C ARG A 11 31.18 23.77 14.72
N ASN A 12 32.22 22.94 14.58
CA ASN A 12 32.23 21.53 15.01
C ASN A 12 33.04 21.30 16.32
N ARG A 13 33.08 22.26 17.25
CA ARG A 13 33.82 22.13 18.52
C ARG A 13 33.06 22.46 19.81
N GLU A 14 31.78 22.84 19.73
CA GLU A 14 30.98 23.22 20.91
C GLU A 14 29.65 22.44 20.97
N THR A 15 29.73 21.17 21.40
CA THR A 15 28.55 20.42 21.91
C THR A 15 28.89 19.15 22.71
N ASN A 16 30.17 18.77 22.83
CA ASN A 16 30.61 17.55 23.51
C ASN A 16 31.37 17.85 24.84
N ALA A 17 30.72 18.51 25.81
CA ALA A 17 31.35 18.84 27.09
C ALA A 17 30.40 19.15 28.28
N SER A 18 29.45 18.27 28.62
CA SER A 18 28.79 18.34 29.94
C SER A 18 28.34 16.99 30.51
N ARG A 19 29.23 16.44 31.36
CA ARG A 19 28.99 15.78 32.68
C ARG A 19 27.58 15.22 32.93
N ALA A 20 27.36 13.92 33.15
CA ALA A 20 27.95 12.96 34.11
C ALA A 20 27.40 13.03 35.56
N ARG A 21 26.99 11.85 36.06
CA ARG A 21 26.74 11.41 37.46
C ARG A 21 25.58 12.05 38.25
N SER A 22 24.58 11.23 38.58
CA SER A 22 24.26 10.89 39.99
C SER A 22 23.21 9.78 40.12
N THR A 23 23.63 8.64 40.68
CA THR A 23 22.83 7.85 41.63
C THR A 23 23.39 8.18 43.02
N PRO A 24 22.58 8.16 44.10
CA PRO A 24 22.49 6.91 44.89
C PRO A 24 21.21 6.69 45.72
N ARG A 25 21.20 5.50 46.35
CA ARG A 25 20.62 5.12 47.65
C ARG A 25 19.17 4.63 47.77
N SER A 26 19.11 3.31 47.95
CA SER A 26 18.11 2.51 48.67
C SER A 26 18.08 2.80 50.18
N ILE A 27 16.92 2.54 50.80
CA ILE A 27 16.69 2.16 52.20
C ILE A 27 15.80 0.90 52.08
N ALA A 28 16.29 -0.33 52.30
CA ALA A 28 16.34 -1.07 53.59
C ALA A 28 14.94 -1.24 54.24
N SER A 29 14.52 -2.37 54.83
CA SER A 29 15.10 -3.69 55.17
C SER A 29 13.90 -4.65 55.42
N THR A 30 13.96 -5.98 55.32
CA THR A 30 14.29 -6.97 56.40
C THR A 30 13.97 -8.36 55.79
N VAL A 31 14.89 -9.32 55.58
CA VAL A 31 15.48 -10.27 56.56
C VAL A 31 14.37 -11.11 57.26
N ALA A 32 14.33 -12.44 57.38
CA ALA A 32 15.14 -13.59 56.94
C ALA A 32 14.13 -14.72 56.52
N THR A 33 14.43 -16.00 56.27
CA THR A 33 15.63 -16.86 56.44
C THR A 33 15.62 -17.97 55.35
N ARG A 34 16.42 -19.02 55.50
CA ARG A 34 16.44 -20.23 54.67
C ARG A 34 16.70 -21.43 55.58
N GLU A 35 15.77 -22.39 55.67
CA GLU A 35 16.12 -23.79 55.92
C GLU A 35 14.98 -24.75 55.56
N SER A 36 15.36 -25.99 55.27
CA SER A 36 14.50 -27.11 54.87
C SER A 36 14.03 -27.91 56.08
N ASP A 37 12.81 -28.47 56.05
CA ASP A 37 12.58 -29.88 56.40
C ASP A 37 11.12 -30.33 56.21
N GLY A 38 10.92 -31.64 56.05
CA GLY A 38 9.71 -32.35 56.48
C GLY A 38 8.48 -32.33 55.58
N ILE A 39 8.27 -33.41 54.81
CA ILE A 39 6.95 -33.77 54.29
C ILE A 39 6.05 -34.24 55.45
N VAL A 40 4.87 -33.63 55.60
CA VAL A 40 3.72 -34.26 56.26
C VAL A 40 2.49 -34.11 55.39
N THR A 41 2.04 -35.22 54.81
CA THR A 41 0.74 -35.32 54.14
C THR A 41 -0.39 -35.45 55.17
N MET A 42 -1.39 -34.57 55.11
CA MET A 42 -2.74 -34.87 55.62
C MET A 42 -3.82 -34.47 54.61
N ARG A 43 -4.95 -35.18 54.69
CA ARG A 43 -5.97 -35.30 53.64
C ARG A 43 -6.76 -34.02 53.41
N ALA A 44 -7.27 -33.88 52.18
CA ALA A 44 -8.28 -32.88 51.85
C ALA A 44 -9.64 -33.29 52.41
N ASP A 45 -10.32 -32.37 53.10
CA ASP A 45 -11.75 -32.43 53.36
C ASP A 45 -12.51 -31.55 52.36
N ALA A 46 -13.52 -32.14 51.72
CA ALA A 46 -14.18 -31.55 50.56
C ALA A 46 -15.40 -30.70 50.96
N SER A 47 -15.25 -29.37 51.00
CA SER A 47 -16.39 -28.46 51.26
C SER A 47 -16.33 -27.07 50.58
N ILE A 48 -15.43 -26.83 49.61
CA ILE A 48 -15.38 -25.55 48.86
C ILE A 48 -15.30 -25.76 47.33
N ALA A 49 -16.18 -26.60 46.77
CA ALA A 49 -16.21 -26.91 45.33
C ALA A 49 -17.45 -26.39 44.58
N ALA A 50 -18.49 -25.90 45.28
CA ALA A 50 -19.77 -25.56 44.67
C ALA A 50 -19.90 -24.10 44.20
N SER A 51 -19.27 -23.13 44.89
CA SER A 51 -19.50 -21.69 44.65
C SER A 51 -18.70 -21.11 43.47
N ARG A 52 -17.58 -21.73 43.07
CA ARG A 52 -16.75 -21.23 41.95
C ARG A 52 -17.30 -21.55 40.55
N ARG A 53 -18.18 -22.56 40.40
CA ARG A 53 -18.66 -22.98 39.07
C ARG A 53 -19.70 -22.04 38.47
N PHE A 54 -20.58 -21.44 39.29
CA PHE A 54 -21.62 -20.53 38.79
C PHE A 54 -21.07 -19.18 38.28
N PHE A 55 -20.08 -18.60 38.98
CA PHE A 55 -19.47 -17.33 38.54
C PHE A 55 -18.70 -17.46 37.22
N VAL A 56 -17.98 -18.57 37.02
CA VAL A 56 -17.21 -18.81 35.79
C VAL A 56 -18.12 -19.00 34.58
N VAL A 57 -19.24 -19.73 34.73
CA VAL A 57 -20.20 -19.95 33.64
C VAL A 57 -20.94 -18.65 33.27
N ALA A 58 -21.34 -17.84 34.26
CA ALA A 58 -22.00 -16.56 33.99
C ALA A 58 -21.08 -15.55 33.26
N PHE A 59 -19.80 -15.46 33.66
CA PHE A 59 -18.83 -14.62 32.96
C PHE A 59 -18.52 -15.14 31.55
N ALA A 60 -18.37 -16.46 31.38
CA ALA A 60 -18.14 -17.07 30.06
C ALA A 60 -19.32 -16.84 29.10
N LEU A 61 -20.56 -16.93 29.58
CA LEU A 61 -21.74 -16.67 28.76
C LEU A 61 -21.91 -15.18 28.42
N ALA A 62 -21.57 -14.28 29.34
CA ALA A 62 -21.54 -12.84 29.09
C ALA A 62 -20.49 -12.46 28.03
N PHE A 63 -19.29 -13.06 28.07
CA PHE A 63 -18.28 -12.89 27.02
C PHE A 63 -18.67 -13.57 25.69
N ALA A 64 -19.35 -14.71 25.72
CA ALA A 64 -19.84 -15.37 24.50
C ALA A 64 -20.96 -14.57 23.82
N LEU A 65 -21.84 -13.90 24.57
CA LEU A 65 -22.91 -13.06 24.02
C LEU A 65 -22.43 -11.64 23.67
N ALA A 66 -21.51 -11.05 24.44
CA ALA A 66 -20.84 -9.79 24.07
C ALA A 66 -19.86 -9.97 22.89
N GLY A 67 -19.29 -11.15 22.70
CA GLY A 67 -18.42 -11.49 21.56
C GLY A 67 -19.16 -11.66 20.22
N VAL A 68 -20.51 -11.72 20.24
CA VAL A 68 -21.36 -11.64 19.03
C VAL A 68 -22.08 -10.29 18.95
N ALA A 69 -21.69 -9.30 19.77
CA ALA A 69 -21.66 -7.95 19.25
C ALA A 69 -20.68 -8.01 18.07
N ARG A 70 -21.23 -8.05 16.84
CA ARG A 70 -20.45 -7.98 15.61
C ARG A 70 -19.36 -6.94 15.83
N ALA A 71 -18.11 -7.37 15.77
CA ALA A 71 -17.08 -6.48 15.30
C ALA A 71 -17.56 -6.04 13.92
N ARG A 72 -18.26 -4.90 13.87
CA ARG A 72 -18.13 -4.02 12.74
C ARG A 72 -16.66 -3.67 12.75
N ALA A 73 -15.90 -4.50 12.03
CA ALA A 73 -15.06 -3.92 11.02
C ALA A 73 -15.91 -2.83 10.35
N TYR A 74 -15.72 -1.60 10.81
CA TYR A 74 -15.62 -0.45 9.92
C TYR A 74 -14.38 -0.70 9.07
N GLY A 75 -14.51 -1.77 8.29
CA GLY A 75 -13.47 -2.39 7.53
C GLY A 75 -13.27 -1.50 6.34
N TYR A 76 -12.03 -1.43 5.91
CA TYR A 76 -11.61 -0.75 4.73
C TYR A 76 -12.03 -1.57 3.51
N ASP A 77 -13.35 -1.77 3.37
CA ASP A 77 -14.02 -2.47 2.29
C ASP A 77 -14.40 -1.42 1.23
N PRO A 78 -13.71 -1.38 0.07
CA PRO A 78 -14.05 -0.47 -1.01
C PRO A 78 -15.45 -0.70 -1.58
N CYS A 79 -16.10 -1.82 -1.24
CA CYS A 79 -17.47 -2.13 -1.64
C CYS A 79 -18.54 -1.64 -0.65
N ALA A 80 -18.17 -1.02 0.46
CA ALA A 80 -19.11 -0.35 1.33
C ALA A 80 -19.51 1.01 0.74
N SER A 81 -20.78 1.18 0.36
CA SER A 81 -21.30 2.43 -0.22
C SER A 81 -21.27 3.64 0.74
N SER A 82 -21.00 3.41 2.04
CA SER A 82 -20.69 4.45 3.01
C SER A 82 -19.28 5.05 2.86
N GLY A 83 -18.36 4.37 2.16
CA GLY A 83 -16.98 4.82 1.95
C GLY A 83 -16.77 5.70 0.70
N GLU A 84 -17.84 5.98 -0.06
CA GLU A 84 -17.80 6.75 -1.30
C GLU A 84 -18.71 7.99 -1.30
N ARG A 85 -19.20 8.41 -0.12
CA ARG A 85 -20.17 9.51 0.02
C ARG A 85 -19.87 10.44 1.18
N GLY A 86 -20.25 11.71 1.05
CA GLY A 86 -20.14 12.70 2.12
C GLY A 86 -18.73 12.87 2.66
N ILE A 87 -17.72 12.72 1.80
CA ILE A 87 -16.30 12.87 2.14
C ILE A 87 -16.00 14.35 2.38
N GLU A 88 -15.47 14.67 3.56
CA GLU A 88 -14.90 15.98 3.90
C GLU A 88 -13.45 16.09 3.44
N ILE A 89 -12.93 17.32 3.36
CA ILE A 89 -11.48 17.55 3.41
C ILE A 89 -10.90 16.91 4.68
N ALA A 90 -9.77 16.22 4.54
CA ALA A 90 -9.14 15.35 5.53
C ALA A 90 -9.94 14.11 5.96
N GLY A 91 -11.11 13.85 5.36
CA GLY A 91 -11.90 12.64 5.52
C GLY A 91 -11.22 11.40 4.91
N ALA A 92 -11.64 10.21 5.36
CA ALA A 92 -11.13 8.95 4.84
C ALA A 92 -11.83 8.54 3.53
N VAL A 93 -11.06 8.14 2.53
CA VAL A 93 -11.55 7.55 1.27
C VAL A 93 -11.02 6.14 1.14
N THR A 94 -11.89 5.16 0.88
CA THR A 94 -11.50 3.75 0.68
C THR A 94 -11.54 3.38 -0.80
N ILE A 95 -10.45 2.82 -1.31
CA ILE A 95 -10.29 2.45 -2.73
C ILE A 95 -9.74 1.03 -2.79
N GLY A 96 -10.28 0.23 -3.71
CA GLY A 96 -9.73 -1.08 -4.05
C GLY A 96 -8.91 -1.00 -5.33
N LEU A 97 -7.85 -1.80 -5.42
CA LEU A 97 -7.22 -2.15 -6.69
C LEU A 97 -7.48 -3.64 -6.97
N ALA A 98 -7.90 -3.97 -8.18
CA ALA A 98 -8.11 -5.35 -8.63
C ALA A 98 -7.17 -5.63 -9.82
N PHE A 99 -6.37 -6.68 -9.70
CA PHE A 99 -5.29 -7.05 -10.63
C PHE A 99 -5.61 -8.38 -11.31
N TRP A 100 -5.53 -8.45 -12.65
CA TRP A 100 -5.92 -9.62 -13.43
C TRP A 100 -4.78 -10.16 -14.31
N PRO A 101 -4.10 -11.24 -13.89
CA PRO A 101 -3.16 -12.00 -14.71
C PRO A 101 -3.86 -12.69 -15.90
N GLY A 102 -3.45 -12.34 -17.12
CA GLY A 102 -4.10 -12.77 -18.37
C GLY A 102 -5.43 -12.05 -18.67
N GLY A 103 -5.79 -11.03 -17.88
CA GLY A 103 -6.88 -10.11 -18.20
C GLY A 103 -6.39 -9.03 -19.16
N ALA A 104 -6.62 -9.21 -20.47
CA ALA A 104 -6.54 -8.11 -21.43
C ALA A 104 -7.54 -6.99 -21.05
N LEU A 105 -7.29 -5.76 -21.48
CA LEU A 105 -8.00 -4.57 -21.02
C LEU A 105 -9.52 -4.68 -21.23
N GLU A 106 -9.93 -5.15 -22.41
CA GLU A 106 -11.33 -5.30 -22.83
C GLU A 106 -12.06 -6.38 -22.00
N ARG A 107 -11.33 -7.28 -21.32
CA ARG A 107 -11.95 -8.31 -20.48
C ARG A 107 -12.55 -7.77 -19.19
N TRP A 108 -12.27 -6.51 -18.82
CA TRP A 108 -12.93 -5.84 -17.71
C TRP A 108 -14.35 -5.38 -18.03
N ASP A 109 -14.75 -5.34 -19.32
CA ASP A 109 -16.09 -4.91 -19.71
C ASP A 109 -17.18 -5.76 -19.04
N GLY A 110 -18.09 -5.08 -18.33
CA GLY A 110 -19.18 -5.71 -17.58
C GLY A 110 -18.79 -6.27 -16.19
N TYR A 111 -17.51 -6.24 -15.81
CA TYR A 111 -17.06 -6.64 -14.48
C TYR A 111 -16.88 -5.44 -13.53
N HIS A 112 -17.45 -5.55 -12.34
CA HIS A 112 -17.26 -4.63 -11.24
C HIS A 112 -16.75 -5.42 -10.03
N PRO A 113 -15.53 -5.15 -9.51
CA PRO A 113 -14.91 -5.98 -8.46
C PRO A 113 -15.78 -6.27 -7.24
N CYS A 114 -16.66 -5.34 -6.85
CA CYS A 114 -17.66 -5.55 -5.81
C CYS A 114 -18.83 -6.50 -6.14
N ALA A 115 -19.33 -6.49 -7.37
CA ALA A 115 -20.51 -7.27 -7.76
C ALA A 115 -20.14 -8.70 -8.18
N GLN A 116 -18.97 -8.89 -8.78
CA GLN A 116 -18.50 -10.20 -9.29
C GLN A 116 -17.34 -10.81 -8.48
N ARG A 117 -17.16 -10.46 -7.19
CA ARG A 117 -16.06 -10.92 -6.31
C ARG A 117 -15.65 -12.39 -6.52
N ALA A 118 -16.60 -13.33 -6.39
CA ALA A 118 -16.33 -14.76 -6.50
C ALA A 118 -15.97 -15.22 -7.93
N GLN A 119 -16.53 -14.59 -8.96
CA GLN A 119 -16.24 -14.91 -10.35
C GLN A 119 -14.83 -14.41 -10.72
N LEU A 120 -14.49 -13.20 -10.31
CA LEU A 120 -13.16 -12.60 -10.53
C LEU A 120 -12.08 -13.38 -9.77
N ALA A 121 -12.31 -13.77 -8.51
CA ALA A 121 -11.41 -14.65 -7.76
C ALA A 121 -11.18 -16.00 -8.49
N ALA A 122 -12.23 -16.63 -9.01
CA ALA A 122 -12.12 -17.85 -9.82
C ALA A 122 -11.38 -17.66 -11.16
N LEU A 123 -11.24 -16.41 -11.63
CA LEU A 123 -10.49 -16.01 -12.82
C LEU A 123 -9.05 -15.56 -12.49
N GLY A 124 -8.59 -15.74 -11.23
CA GLY A 124 -7.25 -15.38 -10.77
C GLY A 124 -7.06 -13.90 -10.40
N VAL A 125 -8.15 -13.13 -10.23
CA VAL A 125 -8.05 -11.70 -9.90
C VAL A 125 -7.71 -11.51 -8.43
N GLY A 126 -6.54 -10.93 -8.17
CA GLY A 126 -6.13 -10.48 -6.85
C GLY A 126 -6.72 -9.12 -6.53
N THR A 127 -7.09 -8.86 -5.28
CA THR A 127 -7.57 -7.54 -4.84
C THR A 127 -6.85 -7.07 -3.59
N THR A 128 -6.70 -5.77 -3.46
CA THR A 128 -6.17 -5.09 -2.27
C THR A 128 -6.97 -3.82 -2.02
N SER A 129 -7.09 -3.40 -0.77
CA SER A 129 -7.78 -2.16 -0.40
C SER A 129 -6.92 -1.23 0.43
N PHE A 130 -7.14 0.05 0.22
CA PHE A 130 -6.37 1.12 0.82
C PHE A 130 -7.29 2.21 1.32
N VAL A 131 -6.89 2.86 2.41
CA VAL A 131 -7.52 4.09 2.89
C VAL A 131 -6.54 5.21 2.81
N MET A 132 -6.99 6.29 2.17
CA MET A 132 -6.26 7.54 2.07
C MET A 132 -7.00 8.64 2.81
N ASN A 133 -6.23 9.62 3.28
CA ASN A 133 -6.76 10.89 3.71
C ASN A 133 -7.05 11.76 2.47
N SER A 134 -8.25 12.33 2.38
CA SER A 134 -8.69 13.12 1.22
C SER A 134 -7.91 14.44 1.03
N ALA A 135 -7.22 14.92 2.07
CA ALA A 135 -6.35 16.09 2.05
C ALA A 135 -4.85 15.75 1.86
N GLU A 136 -4.51 14.48 1.61
CA GLU A 136 -3.13 14.04 1.39
C GLU A 136 -2.96 13.31 0.05
N LEU A 137 -1.77 13.42 -0.53
CA LEU A 137 -1.34 12.59 -1.65
C LEU A 137 -0.77 11.29 -1.08
N THR A 138 -1.37 10.16 -1.44
CA THR A 138 -1.03 8.85 -0.88
C THR A 138 -0.33 7.99 -1.93
N ALA A 139 0.79 7.35 -1.57
CA ALA A 139 1.46 6.38 -2.43
C ALA A 139 1.13 4.94 -1.97
N LEU A 140 0.54 4.17 -2.87
CA LEU A 140 0.18 2.77 -2.67
C LEU A 140 1.22 1.91 -3.40
N ARG A 141 1.91 1.02 -2.70
CA ARG A 141 2.98 0.20 -3.27
C ARG A 141 2.75 -1.28 -2.93
N GLY A 142 2.71 -2.13 -3.95
CA GLY A 142 2.81 -3.57 -3.79
C GLY A 142 4.26 -4.00 -3.58
N THR A 143 4.49 -5.21 -3.06
CA THR A 143 5.84 -5.80 -3.17
C THR A 143 5.95 -6.54 -4.49
N ARG A 144 7.17 -6.61 -5.03
CA ARG A 144 7.44 -7.44 -6.21
C ARG A 144 7.04 -8.90 -6.00
N ALA A 145 7.24 -9.43 -4.79
CA ALA A 145 6.92 -10.82 -4.47
C ALA A 145 5.40 -11.09 -4.56
N ASP A 146 4.57 -10.13 -4.14
CA ASP A 146 3.11 -10.21 -4.29
C ASP A 146 2.69 -10.11 -5.75
N GLU A 147 3.29 -9.19 -6.52
CA GLU A 147 3.01 -9.02 -7.95
C GLU A 147 3.43 -10.24 -8.78
N ASP A 148 4.62 -10.81 -8.52
CA ASP A 148 5.10 -12.03 -9.17
C ASP A 148 4.31 -13.27 -8.73
N GLY A 149 3.97 -13.36 -7.44
CA GLY A 149 3.12 -14.44 -6.91
C GLY A 149 1.72 -14.43 -7.51
N LEU A 150 1.11 -13.24 -7.64
CA LEU A 150 -0.17 -13.08 -8.30
C LEU A 150 -0.06 -13.40 -9.80
N TYR A 151 0.95 -12.87 -10.50
CA TYR A 151 1.16 -13.15 -11.93
C TYR A 151 1.28 -14.66 -12.21
N ALA A 152 2.03 -15.37 -11.35
CA ALA A 152 2.24 -16.81 -11.46
C ALA A 152 0.97 -17.66 -11.25
N THR A 153 -0.14 -17.11 -10.74
CA THR A 153 -1.42 -17.84 -10.67
C THR A 153 -1.98 -18.22 -12.04
N ASN A 154 -1.54 -17.53 -13.11
CA ASN A 154 -1.88 -17.84 -14.49
C ASN A 154 -0.59 -17.98 -15.32
N ALA A 155 -0.07 -19.21 -15.43
CA ALA A 155 1.15 -19.51 -16.20
C ALA A 155 1.05 -19.19 -17.71
N SER A 156 -0.16 -18.94 -18.24
CA SER A 156 -0.41 -18.52 -19.62
C SER A 156 -0.63 -17.00 -19.75
N ALA A 157 -0.43 -16.22 -18.69
CA ALA A 157 -0.55 -14.77 -18.73
C ALA A 157 0.57 -14.15 -19.58
N THR A 158 0.19 -13.30 -20.53
CA THR A 158 1.07 -12.42 -21.31
C THR A 158 0.90 -10.94 -20.93
N MET A 159 -0.12 -10.63 -20.13
CA MET A 159 -0.40 -9.31 -19.54
C MET A 159 -0.87 -9.47 -18.10
N MET A 160 -0.64 -8.47 -17.26
CA MET A 160 -1.45 -8.22 -16.07
C MET A 160 -2.01 -6.80 -16.14
N SER A 161 -3.31 -6.66 -15.95
CA SER A 161 -4.00 -5.36 -15.89
C SER A 161 -4.52 -5.06 -14.50
N VAL A 162 -4.81 -3.80 -14.22
CA VAL A 162 -5.39 -3.30 -12.97
C VAL A 162 -6.58 -2.39 -13.24
N VAL A 163 -7.59 -2.44 -12.36
CA VAL A 163 -8.60 -1.38 -12.20
C VAL A 163 -8.62 -0.89 -10.76
N ALA A 164 -8.89 0.41 -10.57
CA ALA A 164 -9.29 0.96 -9.29
C ALA A 164 -10.81 0.92 -9.15
N TYR A 165 -11.33 0.70 -7.94
CA TYR A 165 -12.77 0.62 -7.70
C TYR A 165 -13.23 1.13 -6.32
N THR A 166 -14.48 1.60 -6.26
CA THR A 166 -15.29 1.79 -5.03
C THR A 166 -16.54 0.89 -5.12
N ALA A 167 -17.59 1.18 -4.35
CA ALA A 167 -18.81 0.36 -4.33
C ALA A 167 -19.63 0.51 -5.61
N THR A 168 -19.58 1.68 -6.26
CA THR A 168 -20.34 1.97 -7.48
C THR A 168 -19.50 2.58 -8.62
N ARG A 169 -18.17 2.56 -8.51
CA ARG A 169 -17.23 3.10 -9.51
C ARG A 169 -16.12 2.10 -9.81
N VAL A 170 -15.73 2.05 -11.08
CA VAL A 170 -14.52 1.35 -11.56
C VAL A 170 -13.82 2.33 -12.51
N SER A 171 -12.49 2.38 -12.46
CA SER A 171 -11.69 3.11 -13.44
C SER A 171 -11.70 2.38 -14.79
N ALA A 172 -11.23 3.04 -15.85
CA ALA A 172 -10.72 2.30 -17.01
C ALA A 172 -9.60 1.32 -16.58
N PRO A 173 -9.37 0.23 -17.31
CA PRO A 173 -8.29 -0.71 -17.01
C PRO A 173 -6.92 -0.18 -17.47
N ARG A 174 -5.86 -0.51 -16.74
CA ARG A 174 -4.47 -0.19 -17.13
C ARG A 174 -3.60 -1.43 -17.10
N ALA A 175 -2.80 -1.65 -18.13
CA ALA A 175 -1.84 -2.74 -18.17
C ALA A 175 -0.62 -2.36 -17.30
N VAL A 176 -0.28 -3.22 -16.33
CA VAL A 176 0.81 -2.99 -15.36
C VAL A 176 2.01 -3.91 -15.59
N ARG A 177 1.81 -5.00 -16.32
CA ARG A 177 2.87 -5.85 -16.87
C ARG A 177 2.48 -6.32 -18.26
N LEU A 178 3.39 -6.21 -19.22
CA LEU A 178 3.21 -6.75 -20.57
C LEU A 178 4.43 -7.56 -20.99
N GLU A 179 4.17 -8.72 -21.58
CA GLU A 179 5.13 -9.48 -22.38
C GLU A 179 5.15 -8.94 -23.82
N ALA A 180 6.26 -9.12 -24.54
CA ALA A 180 6.37 -8.66 -25.93
C ALA A 180 5.48 -9.47 -26.89
N ALA A 181 5.08 -10.67 -26.48
CA ALA A 181 4.19 -11.58 -27.23
C ALA A 181 2.69 -11.35 -26.97
N GLU A 182 2.33 -10.38 -26.13
CA GLU A 182 0.93 -10.02 -25.84
C GLU A 182 0.21 -9.51 -27.11
N PRO A 183 -0.88 -10.13 -27.58
CA PRO A 183 -1.54 -9.75 -28.83
C PRO A 183 -2.05 -8.30 -28.87
N THR A 184 -2.41 -7.71 -27.72
CA THR A 184 -2.88 -6.32 -27.62
C THR A 184 -1.73 -5.29 -27.53
N ASN A 185 -0.47 -5.74 -27.50
CA ASN A 185 0.70 -4.89 -27.34
C ASN A 185 1.10 -4.20 -28.65
N ALA A 186 0.43 -3.07 -28.95
CA ALA A 186 0.60 -2.31 -30.19
C ALA A 186 2.06 -1.94 -30.57
N ASN A 187 2.97 -1.89 -29.60
CA ASN A 187 4.37 -1.50 -29.80
C ASN A 187 5.36 -2.67 -29.69
N GLY A 188 4.91 -3.89 -29.36
CA GLY A 188 5.76 -5.08 -29.16
C GLY A 188 6.79 -4.94 -28.02
N ARG A 189 6.56 -4.04 -27.06
CA ARG A 189 7.50 -3.72 -25.96
C ARG A 189 7.11 -4.44 -24.68
N SER A 190 8.06 -5.07 -24.00
CA SER A 190 7.80 -5.71 -22.71
C SER A 190 8.27 -4.87 -21.51
N GLY A 191 7.65 -5.09 -20.35
CA GLY A 191 8.09 -4.49 -19.09
C GLY A 191 7.05 -4.51 -17.98
N ARG A 192 7.46 -3.97 -16.83
CA ARG A 192 6.62 -3.73 -15.65
C ARG A 192 6.45 -2.23 -15.47
N VAL A 193 5.20 -1.74 -15.42
CA VAL A 193 4.91 -0.32 -15.17
C VAL A 193 5.27 0.01 -13.73
N ASN A 194 6.17 0.97 -13.54
CA ASN A 194 6.72 1.28 -12.21
C ASN A 194 5.90 2.31 -11.44
N ALA A 195 5.12 3.13 -12.14
CA ALA A 195 4.28 4.15 -11.53
C ALA A 195 3.01 4.39 -12.34
N LEU A 196 1.87 4.45 -11.65
CA LEU A 196 0.60 4.97 -12.15
C LEU A 196 0.09 6.08 -11.21
N THR A 197 -0.82 6.91 -11.71
CA THR A 197 -1.46 7.96 -10.92
C THR A 197 -2.97 7.86 -11.05
N LEU A 198 -3.67 7.87 -9.92
CA LEU A 198 -5.12 7.83 -9.82
C LEU A 198 -5.66 9.13 -9.23
N LEU A 199 -6.63 9.74 -9.92
CA LEU A 199 -7.40 10.87 -9.43
C LEU A 199 -8.80 10.40 -9.01
N VAL A 200 -9.11 10.57 -7.74
CA VAL A 200 -10.46 10.39 -7.19
C VAL A 200 -11.21 11.71 -7.34
N THR A 201 -12.15 11.75 -8.27
CA THR A 201 -12.99 12.95 -8.47
C THR A 201 -14.19 12.90 -7.54
N LEU A 202 -14.28 13.87 -6.66
CA LEU A 202 -15.36 14.11 -5.71
C LEU A 202 -16.22 15.29 -6.20
N ASP A 203 -17.54 15.22 -6.02
CA ASP A 203 -18.44 16.35 -6.24
C ASP A 203 -19.57 16.27 -5.19
N GLY A 204 -19.64 17.30 -4.34
CA GLY A 204 -20.40 17.29 -3.10
C GLY A 204 -19.91 16.22 -2.11
N GLY A 205 -18.63 15.86 -2.14
CA GLY A 205 -18.05 14.80 -1.32
C GLY A 205 -18.42 13.37 -1.73
N ASP A 206 -19.16 13.19 -2.83
CA ASP A 206 -19.48 11.88 -3.40
C ASP A 206 -18.49 11.50 -4.51
N VAL A 207 -18.01 10.24 -4.53
CA VAL A 207 -17.11 9.75 -5.58
C VAL A 207 -17.86 9.66 -6.92
N LYS A 208 -17.46 10.49 -7.88
CA LYS A 208 -18.00 10.46 -9.26
C LYS A 208 -17.16 9.64 -10.20
N TYR A 209 -15.83 9.79 -10.14
CA TYR A 209 -14.93 9.14 -11.09
C TYR A 209 -13.62 8.69 -10.43
N LEU A 210 -13.12 7.55 -10.91
CA LEU A 210 -11.77 7.07 -10.68
C LEU A 210 -11.05 7.17 -12.02
N ARG A 211 -10.14 8.15 -12.18
CA ARG A 211 -9.48 8.44 -13.44
C ARG A 211 -7.98 8.24 -13.31
N TRP A 212 -7.40 7.46 -14.20
CA TRP A 212 -5.94 7.45 -14.35
C TRP A 212 -5.48 8.78 -14.93
N HIS A 213 -4.33 9.25 -14.49
CA HIS A 213 -3.66 10.45 -14.98
C HIS A 213 -2.23 10.08 -15.33
N ASP A 214 -2.07 9.33 -16.41
CA ASP A 214 -0.80 8.70 -16.74
C ASP A 214 0.20 9.76 -17.23
N GLY A 215 1.32 9.89 -16.51
CA GLY A 215 2.30 10.97 -16.69
C GLY A 215 3.12 10.93 -17.99
N GLY A 216 2.71 10.08 -18.94
CA GLY A 216 3.43 9.82 -20.18
C GLY A 216 4.80 9.18 -19.94
N CYS A 217 5.64 9.23 -20.99
CA CYS A 217 6.96 8.60 -20.99
C CYS A 217 8.14 9.56 -20.82
N GLY A 218 7.90 10.82 -20.45
CA GLY A 218 8.96 11.84 -20.36
C GLY A 218 10.13 11.43 -19.44
N ALA A 219 9.82 10.75 -18.33
CA ALA A 219 10.83 10.31 -17.37
C ALA A 219 11.65 9.08 -17.79
N CYS A 220 11.31 8.42 -18.90
CA CYS A 220 12.00 7.24 -19.42
C CYS A 220 12.47 7.41 -20.88
N GLY A 221 12.69 8.64 -21.34
CA GLY A 221 13.22 8.92 -22.69
C GLY A 221 12.17 9.26 -23.75
N GLY A 222 10.91 9.40 -23.36
CA GLY A 222 9.80 9.75 -24.25
C GLY A 222 9.20 8.55 -24.99
N VAL A 223 8.23 8.81 -25.87
CA VAL A 223 7.44 7.77 -26.55
C VAL A 223 8.25 6.81 -27.42
N GLY A 224 9.43 7.24 -27.89
CA GLY A 224 10.35 6.43 -28.69
C GLY A 224 11.16 5.40 -27.91
N ASP A 225 11.30 5.54 -26.58
CA ASP A 225 12.10 4.64 -25.75
C ASP A 225 11.41 3.27 -25.55
N ALA A 226 12.18 2.20 -25.49
CA ALA A 226 11.66 0.84 -25.28
C ALA A 226 10.95 0.66 -23.93
N ARG A 227 11.27 1.50 -22.92
CA ARG A 227 10.62 1.55 -21.61
C ARG A 227 9.30 2.32 -21.60
N CYS A 228 8.86 2.86 -22.73
CA CYS A 228 7.55 3.47 -22.86
C CYS A 228 6.51 2.43 -23.31
N LEU A 229 5.65 1.99 -22.41
CA LEU A 229 4.61 1.00 -22.68
C LEU A 229 3.25 1.67 -22.94
N SER A 230 2.48 1.09 -23.85
CA SER A 230 1.05 1.40 -24.00
C SER A 230 0.29 0.73 -22.86
N VAL A 231 -0.47 1.50 -22.08
CA VAL A 231 -1.16 0.98 -20.87
C VAL A 231 -2.68 0.89 -21.01
N GLY A 232 -3.27 1.48 -22.05
CA GLY A 232 -4.72 1.45 -22.32
C GLY A 232 -5.23 2.82 -22.75
N ASP A 233 -6.37 2.89 -23.43
CA ASP A 233 -7.04 4.14 -23.90
C ASP A 233 -6.19 5.12 -24.74
N GLY A 234 -5.02 4.69 -25.23
CA GLY A 234 -4.03 5.56 -25.89
C GLY A 234 -3.00 6.19 -24.93
N ASP A 235 -3.14 5.96 -23.63
CA ASP A 235 -2.19 6.37 -22.61
C ASP A 235 -0.92 5.51 -22.60
N VAL A 236 0.18 6.11 -22.14
CA VAL A 236 1.49 5.48 -22.03
C VAL A 236 2.14 5.75 -20.68
N ALA A 237 2.87 4.76 -20.17
CA ALA A 237 3.60 4.87 -18.91
C ALA A 237 5.03 4.33 -19.03
N CYS A 238 5.90 4.78 -18.13
CA CYS A 238 7.24 4.24 -18.01
C CYS A 238 7.26 2.84 -17.37
N SER A 239 8.25 2.05 -17.77
CA SER A 239 8.49 0.72 -17.25
C SER A 239 9.94 0.46 -16.83
N ALA A 240 10.13 -0.64 -16.12
CA ALA A 240 11.37 -1.39 -16.11
C ALA A 240 11.28 -2.57 -17.09
N SER A 241 12.40 -2.97 -17.71
CA SER A 241 12.40 -4.18 -18.53
C SER A 241 12.20 -5.44 -17.68
N LEU A 242 11.55 -6.46 -18.24
CA LEU A 242 11.36 -7.73 -17.54
C LEU A 242 12.70 -8.38 -17.19
N ALA A 243 13.65 -8.40 -18.13
CA ALA A 243 14.98 -8.97 -17.89
C ALA A 243 15.80 -8.19 -16.84
N GLY A 244 15.63 -6.86 -16.77
CA GLY A 244 16.18 -6.02 -15.71
C GLY A 244 15.65 -6.41 -14.34
N CYS A 245 14.33 -6.56 -14.23
CA CYS A 245 13.69 -7.01 -13.00
C CYS A 245 14.05 -8.44 -12.62
N ASP A 246 14.05 -9.36 -13.58
CA ASP A 246 14.29 -10.79 -13.33
C ASP A 246 15.77 -11.14 -13.15
N GLY A 247 16.67 -10.14 -13.27
CA GLY A 247 18.12 -10.31 -13.09
C GLY A 247 18.77 -11.15 -14.20
N THR A 248 18.08 -11.30 -15.33
CA THR A 248 18.51 -12.10 -16.49
C THR A 248 19.12 -11.24 -17.61
N CYS A 249 19.03 -9.92 -17.49
CA CYS A 249 19.75 -8.98 -18.35
C CYS A 249 21.27 -9.08 -18.17
N SER A 250 22.03 -8.54 -19.12
CA SER A 250 23.48 -8.34 -18.94
C SER A 250 23.99 -7.10 -19.69
N GLY A 251 25.08 -6.52 -19.19
CA GLY A 251 25.69 -5.32 -19.77
C GLY A 251 24.74 -4.12 -19.81
N SER A 252 24.85 -3.30 -20.85
CA SER A 252 24.03 -2.09 -21.03
C SER A 252 22.55 -2.34 -21.34
N ALA A 253 22.11 -3.61 -21.37
CA ALA A 253 20.70 -3.98 -21.49
C ALA A 253 19.99 -4.11 -20.12
N CYS A 254 20.73 -4.07 -19.01
CA CYS A 254 20.15 -3.93 -17.68
C CYS A 254 19.73 -2.47 -17.44
N ASP A 255 18.44 -2.18 -17.54
CA ASP A 255 17.90 -0.85 -17.23
C ASP A 255 17.58 -0.65 -15.74
N VAL A 256 17.84 -1.65 -14.89
CA VAL A 256 17.62 -1.66 -13.44
C VAL A 256 18.81 -2.32 -12.74
N ASP A 257 19.32 -1.70 -11.67
CA ASP A 257 20.24 -2.32 -10.72
C ASP A 257 19.49 -2.83 -9.48
N LEU A 258 19.35 -4.15 -9.37
CA LEU A 258 18.66 -4.83 -8.27
C LEU A 258 19.38 -4.72 -6.91
N ALA A 259 20.64 -4.29 -6.87
CA ALA A 259 21.38 -4.08 -5.63
C ALA A 259 21.17 -2.68 -5.02
N THR A 260 20.40 -1.80 -5.68
CA THR A 260 20.19 -0.40 -5.28
C THR A 260 18.70 -0.06 -5.17
N ALA A 261 18.40 1.23 -4.94
CA ALA A 261 17.02 1.75 -4.97
C ALA A 261 16.33 1.58 -6.34
N ASP A 262 17.08 1.36 -7.42
CA ASP A 262 16.49 1.10 -8.75
C ASP A 262 15.62 -0.16 -8.78
N ALA A 263 15.84 -1.13 -7.87
CA ALA A 263 14.98 -2.28 -7.68
C ALA A 263 13.48 -1.92 -7.44
N LEU A 264 13.21 -0.71 -6.93
CA LEU A 264 11.84 -0.20 -6.76
C LEU A 264 11.13 0.07 -8.09
N ARG A 265 11.85 0.16 -9.22
CA ARG A 265 11.24 0.26 -10.56
C ARG A 265 10.59 -1.05 -11.03
N CYS A 266 10.80 -2.15 -10.31
CA CYS A 266 10.20 -3.46 -10.56
C CYS A 266 8.94 -3.73 -9.72
N GLN A 267 8.37 -2.67 -9.13
CA GLN A 267 7.18 -2.69 -8.29
C GLN A 267 6.24 -1.58 -8.77
N LEU A 268 4.94 -1.84 -8.81
CA LEU A 268 3.97 -0.81 -9.11
C LEU A 268 3.78 0.13 -7.90
N THR A 269 4.01 1.42 -8.12
CA THR A 269 3.57 2.47 -7.19
C THR A 269 2.37 3.22 -7.78
N VAL A 270 1.19 3.06 -7.20
CA VAL A 270 0.00 3.86 -7.54
C VAL A 270 -0.06 5.07 -6.63
N THR A 271 0.14 6.26 -7.20
CA THR A 271 -0.03 7.52 -6.46
C THR A 271 -1.48 7.97 -6.57
N VAL A 272 -2.12 8.35 -5.46
CA VAL A 272 -3.53 8.75 -5.42
C VAL A 272 -3.69 10.16 -4.84
N ALA A 273 -4.54 10.97 -5.46
CA ALA A 273 -5.02 12.23 -4.91
C ALA A 273 -6.50 12.46 -5.23
N THR A 274 -7.09 13.44 -4.55
CA THR A 274 -8.47 13.90 -4.72
C THR A 274 -8.55 15.14 -5.61
N SER A 275 -9.69 15.32 -6.28
CA SER A 275 -10.02 16.52 -7.06
C SER A 275 -11.52 16.81 -7.01
N GLY A 276 -11.93 18.05 -7.28
CA GLY A 276 -13.33 18.47 -7.24
C GLY A 276 -13.72 19.07 -5.89
N THR A 277 -14.89 18.73 -5.34
CA THR A 277 -15.42 19.32 -4.10
C THR A 277 -15.76 18.30 -3.01
N ASP A 278 -15.60 18.71 -1.75
CA ASP A 278 -15.98 17.95 -0.55
C ASP A 278 -17.49 18.10 -0.23
N LYS A 279 -17.98 17.46 0.84
CA LYS A 279 -19.41 17.51 1.21
C LYS A 279 -19.93 18.91 1.59
N ASN A 280 -19.04 19.86 1.86
CA ASN A 280 -19.34 21.24 2.22
C ASN A 280 -19.12 22.19 1.02
N ASP A 281 -18.93 21.63 -0.18
CA ASP A 281 -18.55 22.31 -1.42
C ASP A 281 -17.16 22.99 -1.39
N GLU A 282 -16.28 22.61 -0.46
CA GLU A 282 -14.89 23.09 -0.44
C GLU A 282 -14.04 22.39 -1.51
N VAL A 283 -13.21 23.16 -2.23
CA VAL A 283 -12.47 22.67 -3.40
C VAL A 283 -11.16 21.96 -3.01
N PHE A 284 -10.99 20.72 -3.47
CA PHE A 284 -9.73 20.00 -3.34
C PHE A 284 -8.64 20.58 -4.25
N VAL A 285 -7.59 21.13 -3.64
CA VAL A 285 -6.45 21.73 -4.36
C VAL A 285 -5.50 20.66 -4.93
N LEU A 286 -5.49 19.45 -4.37
CA LEU A 286 -4.51 18.40 -4.64
C LEU A 286 -4.47 17.93 -6.10
N GLY A 287 -5.61 17.74 -6.77
CA GLY A 287 -5.64 17.35 -8.17
C GLY A 287 -4.82 18.28 -9.06
N SER A 288 -5.00 19.59 -8.89
CA SER A 288 -4.24 20.62 -9.63
C SER A 288 -2.74 20.64 -9.28
N GLN A 289 -2.37 20.19 -8.07
CA GLN A 289 -0.97 20.05 -7.68
C GLN A 289 -0.35 18.79 -8.29
N LEU A 290 -1.10 17.68 -8.32
CA LEU A 290 -0.64 16.41 -8.90
C LEU A 290 -0.51 16.52 -10.42
N GLU A 291 -1.48 17.11 -11.12
CA GLU A 291 -1.36 17.42 -12.55
C GLU A 291 -0.08 18.22 -12.85
N ARG A 292 0.26 19.21 -12.02
CA ARG A 292 1.52 19.96 -12.14
C ARG A 292 2.77 19.16 -11.77
N LEU A 293 2.70 18.26 -10.79
CA LEU A 293 3.84 17.44 -10.36
C LEU A 293 4.13 16.29 -11.36
N SER A 294 3.10 15.74 -12.00
CA SER A 294 3.23 14.80 -13.12
C SER A 294 3.92 15.41 -14.33
N MET A 295 3.68 16.70 -14.62
CA MET A 295 4.31 17.41 -15.75
C MET A 295 5.79 17.74 -15.53
N TYR A 296 6.24 17.97 -14.28
CA TYR A 296 7.57 18.54 -14.03
C TYR A 296 8.60 17.57 -13.45
N ALA A 297 8.22 16.62 -12.58
CA ALA A 297 9.04 15.48 -12.15
C ALA A 297 8.29 14.68 -11.08
N SER A 298 7.90 13.42 -11.35
CA SER A 298 7.28 12.60 -10.30
C SER A 298 7.69 11.14 -10.21
N SER A 299 8.03 10.42 -11.29
CA SER A 299 8.47 9.02 -11.17
C SER A 299 9.74 8.89 -10.30
N GLY A 300 10.70 9.82 -10.44
CA GLY A 300 11.89 9.88 -9.58
C GLY A 300 11.61 10.45 -8.18
N ALA A 301 10.98 11.63 -8.09
CA ALA A 301 10.81 12.34 -6.82
C ALA A 301 9.88 11.61 -5.84
N TYR A 302 8.76 11.04 -6.32
CA TYR A 302 7.83 10.29 -5.47
C TYR A 302 8.31 8.87 -5.20
N ALA A 303 9.01 8.20 -6.12
CA ALA A 303 9.70 6.95 -5.81
C ALA A 303 10.79 7.17 -4.76
N SER A 304 11.51 8.30 -4.80
CA SER A 304 12.53 8.66 -3.80
C SER A 304 11.93 9.00 -2.43
N ALA A 305 10.86 9.81 -2.39
CA ALA A 305 10.17 10.15 -1.15
C ALA A 305 9.52 8.92 -0.50
N SER A 306 8.93 8.02 -1.29
CA SER A 306 8.40 6.74 -0.81
C SER A 306 9.50 5.69 -0.48
N ALA A 307 10.70 5.80 -1.05
CA ALA A 307 11.86 5.02 -0.59
C ALA A 307 12.32 5.46 0.82
N GLN A 308 12.20 6.76 1.13
CA GLN A 308 12.51 7.33 2.45
C GLN A 308 11.41 7.06 3.51
N SER A 309 10.18 6.75 3.13
CA SER A 309 9.06 6.47 4.06
C SER A 309 9.05 5.04 4.63
N THR A 310 10.20 4.38 4.71
CA THR A 310 10.40 2.96 5.08
C THR A 310 10.08 2.62 6.56
N ALA A 311 9.43 3.52 7.30
CA ALA A 311 9.18 3.41 8.74
C ALA A 311 7.70 3.48 9.16
N ALA A 312 6.75 3.63 8.24
CA ALA A 312 5.34 3.86 8.59
C ALA A 312 4.32 3.27 7.58
N VAL A 313 4.34 1.95 7.38
CA VAL A 313 3.22 1.25 6.71
C VAL A 313 2.77 0.07 7.58
N THR A 314 1.91 0.37 8.56
CA THR A 314 1.12 -0.64 9.28
C THR A 314 -0.14 -0.99 8.48
N GLY A 315 0.05 -1.36 7.21
CA GLY A 315 -1.02 -1.84 6.32
C GLY A 315 -1.16 -3.35 6.47
N VAL A 316 -2.37 -3.84 6.74
CA VAL A 316 -2.62 -5.28 6.86
C VAL A 316 -2.63 -5.92 5.47
N THR A 317 -1.48 -6.38 5.01
CA THR A 317 -1.35 -7.21 3.82
C THR A 317 -1.92 -8.60 4.08
N GLY A 318 -3.16 -8.81 3.67
CA GLY A 318 -3.82 -10.11 3.71
C GLY A 318 -4.38 -10.48 2.35
N PHE A 319 -3.58 -11.16 1.52
CA PHE A 319 -4.12 -11.89 0.37
C PHE A 319 -4.96 -13.06 0.90
N LEU A 320 -6.28 -12.91 0.84
CA LEU A 320 -7.22 -14.00 1.08
C LEU A 320 -7.43 -14.75 -0.24
N GLY A 321 -6.84 -15.94 -0.33
CA GLY A 321 -7.23 -16.99 -1.28
C GLY A 321 -8.30 -17.91 -0.70
#